data_AF-A0A2H6GPV1-F1
#
_entry.id   AF-A0A2H6GPV1-F1
#
_cell.length_a   1.000
_cell.length_b   1.000
_cell.length_c   1.000
_cell.angle_alpha   90.00
_cell.angle_beta   90.00
_cell.angle_gamma   90.00
#
_symmetry.space_group_name_H-M   'P 1'
#
loop_
_entity.id
_entity.type
_entity.pdbx_description
1 polymer ?
#
loop_
_entity_poly.entity_id
_entity_poly.type
_entity_poly.pdbx_seq_one_letter_code
_entity_poly.pdbx_strand_id
1 'polypeptide(L)' 'MKVVLDTNVFISAVFFGGVPGKILRAWRDGKIQITLSSAIVEEYIDVLHRLEKRYPPIEAEPVIGLLLTGTEIIAVPPPG' A
#
# COMPACT_ATOMS: atom_id res chain seq x y z
N MET A 1 -3.23 -13.51 -9.69
CA MET A 1 -2.63 -13.96 -8.40
C MET A 1 -2.88 -12.89 -7.37
N LYS A 2 -3.42 -13.25 -6.19
CA LYS A 2 -3.63 -12.30 -5.09
C LYS A 2 -2.39 -12.26 -4.19
N VAL A 3 -1.98 -11.07 -3.76
CA VAL A 3 -0.83 -10.87 -2.89
C VAL A 3 -1.17 -9.90 -1.77
N VAL A 4 -0.64 -10.16 -0.58
CA VAL A 4 -0.61 -9.20 0.52
C VAL A 4 0.79 -8.60 0.54
N LEU A 5 0.89 -7.28 0.55
CA LEU A 5 2.18 -6.59 0.66
C LEU A 5 2.43 -6.16 2.09
N ASP A 6 3.65 -6.37 2.54
CA ASP A 6 4.15 -5.73 3.75
C ASP A 6 4.23 -4.20 3.55
N THR A 7 3.93 -3.45 4.61
CA THR A 7 3.95 -1.99 4.62
C THR A 7 5.27 -1.43 4.11
N ASN A 8 6.41 -1.99 4.53
CA ASN A 8 7.72 -1.51 4.11
C ASN A 8 7.97 -1.75 2.62
N VAL A 9 7.46 -2.85 2.05
CA VAL A 9 7.61 -3.17 0.63
C VAL A 9 6.82 -2.18 -0.22
N PHE A 10 5.58 -1.87 0.17
CA PHE A 10 4.75 -0.90 -0.55
C PHE A 10 5.34 0.51 -0.49
N ILE A 11 5.65 0.99 0.71
CA ILE A 11 6.27 2.32 0.91
C ILE A 11 7.58 2.41 0.14
N SER A 12 8.42 1.37 0.19
CA SER A 12 9.67 1.33 -0.58
C SER A 12 9.42 1.42 -2.08
N ALA A 13 8.40 0.72 -2.59
CA ALA A 13 8.05 0.73 -3.99
C ALA A 13 7.53 2.10 -4.47
N VAL A 14 6.75 2.79 -3.64
CA VAL A 14 6.19 4.11 -3.95
C VAL A 14 7.28 5.18 -3.98
N PHE A 15 8.15 5.24 -2.97
CA PHE A 15 9.09 6.36 -2.81
C PHE A 15 10.49 6.12 -3.40
N PHE A 16 10.94 4.87 -3.49
CA PHE A 16 12.32 4.54 -3.91
C PHE A 16 12.38 3.70 -5.19
N GLY A 17 11.25 3.16 -5.64
CA GLY A 17 11.16 2.40 -6.88
C GLY A 17 12.02 1.12 -6.85
N GLY A 18 12.91 0.95 -7.83
CA GLY A 18 13.84 -0.18 -7.90
C GLY A 18 13.17 -1.55 -8.05
N VAL A 19 13.68 -2.55 -7.32
CA VAL A 19 13.11 -3.92 -7.28
C VAL A 19 11.68 -3.91 -6.72
N PRO A 20 11.38 -3.24 -5.59
CA PRO A 20 10.00 -3.07 -5.13
C PRO A 20 9.09 -2.39 -6.17
N GLY A 21 9.59 -1.42 -6.93
CA GLY A 21 8.85 -0.77 -8.02
C GLY A 21 8.40 -1.73 -9.15
N LYS A 22 9.03 -2.90 -9.30
CA LYS A 22 8.54 -3.95 -10.22
C LYS A 22 7.18 -4.50 -9.78
N ILE A 23 6.90 -4.52 -8.48
CA ILE A 23 5.63 -4.99 -7.91
C ILE A 23 4.51 -4.02 -8.31
N LEU A 24 4.73 -2.70 -8.15
CA LEU A 24 3.74 -1.69 -8.57
C LEU A 24 3.46 -1.74 -10.08
N ARG A 25 4.48 -2.00 -10.91
CA ARG A 25 4.28 -2.23 -12.35
C ARG A 25 3.45 -3.48 -12.63
N ALA A 26 3.76 -4.59 -11.96
CA ALA A 26 2.98 -5.82 -12.13
C ALA A 26 1.52 -5.64 -11.68
N TRP A 27 1.29 -4.87 -10.61
CA TRP A 27 -0.05 -4.53 -10.13
C TRP A 27 -0.80 -3.64 -11.13
N ARG A 28 -0.17 -2.54 -11.59
CA ARG A 28 -0.70 -1.66 -12.62
C ARG A 28 -1.02 -2.40 -13.93
N ASP A 29 -0.16 -3.32 -14.34
CA ASP A 29 -0.35 -4.12 -15.55
C ASP A 29 -1.38 -5.27 -15.37
N GLY A 30 -2.02 -5.38 -14.19
CA GLY A 30 -3.04 -6.39 -13.89
C GLY A 30 -2.49 -7.82 -13.69
N LYS A 31 -1.17 -8.00 -13.60
CA LYS A 31 -0.53 -9.32 -13.42
C LYS A 31 -0.69 -9.86 -12.01
N ILE A 32 -0.80 -8.96 -11.03
CA ILE A 32 -1.10 -9.27 -9.64
C ILE A 32 -2.24 -8.38 -9.15
N GLN A 33 -2.95 -8.86 -8.15
CA GLN A 33 -3.95 -8.09 -7.42
C GLN A 33 -3.47 -7.94 -5.98
N ILE A 34 -3.32 -6.70 -5.53
CA ILE A 34 -3.03 -6.43 -4.13
C ILE A 34 -4.33 -6.54 -3.35
N THR A 35 -4.29 -7.32 -2.27
CA THR A 35 -5.40 -7.55 -1.38
C THR A 35 -4.96 -7.22 0.04
N LEU A 36 -5.72 -6.39 0.75
CA LEU A 36 -5.39 -5.93 2.10
C LEU A 36 -6.58 -6.15 3.03
N SER A 37 -6.31 -6.36 4.32
CA SER A 37 -7.35 -6.24 5.34
C SER A 37 -7.55 -4.79 5.75
N SER A 38 -8.72 -4.45 6.29
CA SER A 38 -8.97 -3.10 6.83
C SER A 38 -7.92 -2.68 7.86
N ALA A 39 -7.45 -3.60 8.71
CA ALA A 39 -6.40 -3.33 9.70
C ALA A 39 -5.06 -2.94 9.05
N ILE A 40 -4.68 -3.58 7.94
CA ILE A 40 -3.46 -3.22 7.21
C ILE A 40 -3.63 -1.87 6.50
N VAL A 41 -4.82 -1.58 5.97
CA VAL A 41 -5.12 -0.26 5.37
C VAL A 41 -4.93 0.86 6.39
N GLU A 42 -5.44 0.68 7.61
CA GLU A 42 -5.27 1.63 8.72
C GLU A 42 -3.79 1.84 9.07
N GLU A 43 -3.01 0.75 9.19
CA GLU A 43 -1.57 0.84 9.44
C GLU A 43 -0.83 1.62 8.35
N TYR A 44 -1.17 1.39 7.08
CA TYR A 44 -0.56 2.09 5.95
C TYR A 44 -0.84 3.59 6.00
N ILE A 45 -2.09 3.99 6.28
CA ILE A 45 -2.48 5.39 6.41
C ILE A 45 -1.69 6.05 7.55
N ASP A 46 -1.61 5.39 8.70
CA ASP A 46 -0.85 5.88 9.85
C ASP A 46 0.65 6.03 9.55
N VAL A 47 1.24 5.08 8.83
CA VAL A 47 2.64 5.14 8.39
C VAL A 47 2.86 6.30 7.42
N LEU A 48 1.96 6.49 6.45
CA LEU A 48 2.07 7.56 5.44
C LEU A 48 2.01 8.95 6.09
N HIS A 49 1.06 9.21 6.98
CA HIS A 49 1.00 10.48 7.71
C HIS A 49 2.24 10.72 8.59
N ARG A 50 2.78 9.67 9.23
CA ARG A 50 4.04 9.79 9.99
C ARG A 50 5.22 10.14 9.08
N LEU A 51 5.27 9.57 7.87
CA LEU A 51 6.32 9.83 6.89
C LEU A 51 6.23 11.26 6.36
N GLU A 52 5.05 11.72 5.96
CA GLU A 52 4.80 13.10 5.54
C GLU A 52 5.23 14.12 6.61
N LYS A 53 4.83 13.90 7.87
CA LYS A 53 5.24 14.77 8.99
C LYS A 53 6.76 14.82 9.18
N ARG A 54 7.45 13.71 8.94
CA ARG A 54 8.90 13.60 9.14
C ARG A 54 9.70 14.09 7.92
N TYR A 55 9.14 13.95 6.73
CA TYR A 55 9.80 14.24 5.46
C TYR A 55 8.86 15.11 4.60
N PRO A 56 9.00 16.46 4.68
CA PRO A 56 8.10 17.40 4.00
C PRO A 56 7.87 17.18 2.49
N PRO A 57 8.81 16.60 1.71
CA PRO A 57 8.56 16.29 0.30
C PRO A 57 7.60 15.12 0.04
N ILE A 58 7.21 14.35 1.06
CA ILE A 58 6.26 13.24 0.93
C ILE A 58 4.85 13.78 1.10
N GLU A 59 3.97 13.46 0.16
CA GLU A 59 2.52 13.70 0.24
C GLU A 59 1.81 12.36 0.48
N ALA A 60 1.02 12.26 1.55
CA ALA A 60 0.37 11.00 1.92
C ALA A 60 -0.86 10.72 1.05
N GLU A 61 -1.67 11.74 0.79
CA GLU A 61 -3.00 11.63 0.17
C GLU A 61 -2.99 10.99 -1.22
N PRO A 62 -2.05 11.32 -2.14
CA PRO A 62 -2.00 10.65 -3.44
C PRO A 62 -1.75 9.14 -3.32
N VAL A 63 -0.92 8.74 -2.34
CA VAL A 63 -0.58 7.35 -2.08
C VAL A 63 -1.76 6.60 -1.45
N ILE A 64 -2.46 7.25 -0.50
CA ILE A 64 -3.69 6.72 0.10
C ILE A 64 -4.76 6.54 -0.99
N GLY A 65 -4.94 7.52 -1.87
CA GLY A 65 -5.88 7.44 -2.99
C GLY A 65 -5.58 6.26 -3.92
N LEU A 66 -4.31 6.05 -4.26
CA LEU A 66 -3.89 4.87 -5.05
C LEU A 66 -4.22 3.56 -4.35
N LEU A 67 -3.99 3.48 -3.04
CA LEU A 67 -4.25 2.28 -2.26
C LEU A 67 -5.74 1.96 -2.21
N LEU A 68 -6.59 2.95 -1.93
CA LEU A 68 -8.04 2.74 -1.83
C LEU A 68 -8.71 2.42 -3.17
N THR A 69 -8.14 2.88 -4.29
CA THR A 69 -8.73 2.68 -5.62
C THR A 69 -8.21 1.41 -6.31
N GLY A 70 -6.99 0.99 -6.03
CA GLY A 70 -6.35 -0.12 -6.73
C GLY A 70 -6.37 -1.46 -6.00
N THR A 71 -6.68 -1.48 -4.70
CA THR A 71 -6.57 -2.68 -3.85
C THR A 71 -7.94 -3.28 -3.55
N GLU A 72 -8.00 -4.59 -3.42
CA GLU A 72 -9.16 -5.27 -2.87
C GLU A 72 -9.08 -5.27 -1.34
N ILE A 73 -10.03 -4.61 -0.68
CA ILE A 73 -10.10 -4.56 0.78
C ILE A 73 -11.03 -5.68 1.26
N ILE A 74 -10.50 -6.54 2.14
CA ILE A 74 -11.23 -7.66 2.72
C ILE A 74 -11.48 -7.40 4.20
N ALA A 75 -12.73 -7.58 4.62
CA ALA A 75 -13.06 -7.60 6.04
C ALA A 75 -12.53 -8.89 6.68
N VAL A 76 -11.70 -8.76 7.70
CA VAL A 76 -11.28 -9.91 8.51
C VAL A 76 -12.36 -10.15 9.57
N PRO A 77 -13.04 -11.31 9.56
CA PRO A 77 -14.02 -11.61 10.60
C PRO A 77 -13.31 -11.68 11.96
N PRO A 78 -13.97 -11.26 13.05
CA PRO A 78 -13.39 -11.35 14.38
C PRO A 78 -13.04 -12.81 14.71
N PRO A 79 -11.95 -13.06 15.46
CA PRO A 79 -11.65 -14.41 15.95
C PRO A 79 -12.83 -14.87 16.82
N GLY A 80 -13.38 -16.05 16.47
CA GLY A 80 -14.51 -16.67 17.16
C GLY A 80 -14.15 -17.31 18.50
#